data_AF-A0A2D6EZQ4-F1
#
_entry.id   AF-A0A2D6EZQ4-F1
#
_cell.length_a   1.000
_cell.length_b   1.000
_cell.length_c   1.000
_cell.angle_alpha   90.00
_cell.angle_beta   90.00
_cell.angle_gamma   90.00
#
_symmetry.space_group_name_H-M   'P 1'
#
loop_
_entity.id
_entity.type
_entity.pdbx_description
1 polymer ?
#
loop_
_entity_poly.entity_id
_entity_poly.type
_entity_poly.pdbx_seq_one_letter_code
_entity_poly.pdbx_strand_id
1 'polypeptide(L)'
;MPRKQIGEIDTKLYNKILAAAKVPGMEKNHNILNSFATQVVQGYSLSEKQSDWLNNMFDQADQLRITGPYKPDNETVSRLRLCMKMARAYSDFWYKTHPGTAKAINNVSLWLTEPDVVIDEWCVNKVLRTFKTKLDFLAAPKAKTGDILKWTDNLAKPKRYVYGIIVHDLTINDSGKLVFKVLTDGLIVDRNYLGCGRKVKRLP
;
A
#
# COMPACT_ATOMS: atom_id res chain seq x y z
N MET A 1 21.16 -41.48 -0.17
CA MET A 1 20.70 -41.04 -1.51
C MET A 1 21.92 -40.88 -2.40
N PRO A 2 22.00 -41.55 -3.56
CA PRO A 2 23.16 -41.46 -4.44
C PRO A 2 23.30 -40.03 -4.98
N ARG A 3 24.49 -39.43 -4.83
CA ARG A 3 24.81 -38.14 -5.45
C ARG A 3 24.82 -38.35 -6.96
N LYS A 4 23.93 -37.67 -7.68
CA LYS A 4 23.96 -37.61 -9.15
C LYS A 4 25.37 -37.20 -9.61
N GLN A 5 25.83 -37.81 -10.70
CA GLN A 5 27.08 -37.43 -11.36
C GLN A 5 27.13 -35.91 -11.52
N ILE A 6 28.22 -35.30 -11.07
CA ILE A 6 28.47 -33.86 -11.13
C ILE A 6 28.61 -33.53 -12.62
N GLY A 7 27.54 -33.03 -13.23
CA GLY A 7 27.62 -32.41 -14.54
C GLY A 7 28.60 -31.24 -14.51
N GLU A 8 29.20 -30.92 -15.65
CA GLU A 8 30.06 -29.75 -15.80
C GLU A 8 29.34 -28.48 -15.31
N ILE A 9 29.96 -27.73 -14.41
CA ILE A 9 29.34 -26.56 -13.79
C ILE A 9 29.21 -25.46 -14.84
N ASP A 10 27.97 -25.05 -15.13
CA ASP A 10 27.71 -23.88 -15.99
C ASP A 10 28.07 -22.58 -15.25
N THR A 11 29.36 -22.26 -15.30
CA THR A 11 29.95 -21.09 -14.64
C THR A 11 29.41 -19.78 -15.23
N LYS A 12 29.00 -19.78 -16.50
CA LYS A 12 28.43 -18.59 -17.15
C LYS A 12 27.06 -18.27 -16.59
N LEU A 13 26.18 -19.27 -16.51
CA LEU A 13 24.85 -19.11 -15.92
C LEU A 13 24.94 -18.69 -14.46
N TYR A 14 25.80 -19.34 -13.66
CA TYR A 14 26.03 -18.98 -12.26
C TYR A 14 26.39 -17.49 -12.09
N ASN A 15 27.38 -17.01 -12.84
CA ASN A 15 27.81 -15.61 -12.77
C ASN A 15 26.70 -14.64 -13.21
N LYS A 16 25.90 -15.01 -14.21
CA LYS A 16 24.75 -14.22 -14.66
C LYS A 16 23.69 -14.08 -13.56
N ILE A 17 23.39 -15.17 -12.84
CA ILE A 17 22.45 -15.15 -11.70
C ILE A 17 22.96 -14.22 -10.59
N LEU A 18 24.22 -14.33 -10.21
CA LEU A 18 24.81 -13.45 -9.18
C LEU A 18 24.82 -11.98 -9.61
N ALA A 19 25.13 -11.71 -10.88
CA ALA A 19 25.12 -10.35 -11.40
C ALA A 19 23.71 -9.74 -11.41
N ALA A 20 22.68 -10.53 -11.71
CA ALA A 20 21.28 -10.10 -11.64
C ALA A 20 20.82 -9.87 -10.20
N ALA A 21 21.22 -10.74 -9.26
CA ALA A 21 20.86 -10.64 -7.85
C ALA A 21 21.40 -9.36 -7.18
N LYS A 22 22.51 -8.81 -7.69
CA LYS A 22 23.15 -7.58 -7.18
C LYS A 22 22.56 -6.29 -7.75
N VAL A 23 21.63 -6.35 -8.70
CA VAL A 23 21.03 -5.14 -9.30
C VAL A 23 20.12 -4.46 -8.28
N PRO A 24 20.27 -3.13 -8.03
CA PRO A 24 19.36 -2.38 -7.16
C PRO A 24 17.91 -2.50 -7.64
N GLY A 25 16.99 -2.80 -6.72
CA GLY A 25 15.59 -3.13 -7.01
C GLY A 25 15.29 -4.63 -7.11
N MET A 26 16.30 -5.51 -7.12
CA MET A 26 16.14 -6.98 -7.11
C MET A 26 16.20 -7.60 -5.70
N GLU A 27 16.20 -6.79 -4.63
CA GLU A 27 16.44 -7.24 -3.25
C GLU A 27 15.43 -8.32 -2.81
N LYS A 28 14.18 -8.22 -3.29
CA LYS A 28 13.14 -9.22 -3.00
C LYS A 28 13.44 -10.60 -3.59
N ASN A 29 14.07 -10.63 -4.75
CA ASN A 29 14.36 -11.85 -5.50
C ASN A 29 15.77 -12.38 -5.20
N HIS A 30 16.61 -11.61 -4.51
CA HIS A 30 18.00 -11.95 -4.18
C HIS A 30 18.13 -13.35 -3.57
N ASN A 31 17.31 -13.71 -2.58
CA ASN A 31 17.39 -15.01 -1.92
C ASN A 31 16.98 -16.17 -2.85
N ILE A 32 16.00 -15.94 -3.73
CA ILE A 32 15.55 -16.94 -4.70
C ILE A 32 16.64 -17.13 -5.77
N LEU A 33 17.20 -16.04 -6.29
CA LEU A 33 18.30 -16.08 -7.25
C LEU A 33 19.53 -16.79 -6.66
N ASN A 34 19.89 -16.53 -5.39
CA ASN A 34 20.99 -17.26 -4.74
C ASN A 34 20.71 -18.76 -4.57
N SER A 35 19.45 -19.15 -4.36
CA SER A 35 19.05 -20.56 -4.36
C SER A 35 19.26 -21.20 -5.72
N PHE A 36 18.86 -20.52 -6.81
CA PHE A 36 19.13 -20.98 -8.18
C PHE A 36 20.64 -21.05 -8.48
N ALA A 37 21.42 -20.06 -8.06
CA ALA A 37 22.87 -20.06 -8.22
C ALA A 37 23.50 -21.29 -7.52
N THR A 38 23.03 -21.61 -6.31
CA THR A 38 23.48 -22.79 -5.56
C THR A 38 23.12 -24.09 -6.30
N GLN A 39 21.91 -24.16 -6.88
CA GLN A 39 21.48 -25.33 -7.65
C GLN A 39 22.34 -25.55 -8.90
N VAL A 40 22.68 -24.47 -9.61
CA VAL A 40 23.55 -24.52 -10.80
C VAL A 40 24.95 -25.00 -10.44
N VAL A 41 25.55 -24.50 -9.35
CA VAL A 41 26.88 -24.95 -8.88
C VAL A 41 26.87 -26.43 -8.46
N GLN A 42 25.74 -26.92 -7.95
CA GLN A 42 25.57 -28.33 -7.59
C GLN A 42 25.31 -29.24 -8.79
N GLY A 43 25.24 -28.70 -10.01
CA GLY A 43 24.99 -29.45 -11.23
C GLY A 43 23.53 -29.88 -11.41
N TYR A 44 22.58 -29.22 -10.72
CA TYR A 44 21.16 -29.50 -10.95
C TYR A 44 20.69 -28.87 -12.27
N SER A 45 20.05 -29.70 -13.10
CA SER A 45 19.31 -29.24 -14.27
C SER A 45 18.06 -28.47 -13.83
N LEU A 46 17.88 -27.26 -14.35
CA LEU A 46 16.64 -26.50 -14.17
C LEU A 46 15.54 -27.07 -15.08
N SER A 47 14.32 -27.19 -14.56
CA SER A 47 13.16 -27.48 -15.40
C SER A 47 12.86 -26.31 -16.34
N GLU A 48 12.15 -26.55 -17.43
CA GLU A 48 11.74 -25.52 -18.41
C GLU A 48 11.09 -24.31 -17.73
N LYS A 49 10.10 -24.54 -16.84
CA LYS A 49 9.43 -23.48 -16.09
C LYS A 49 10.38 -22.68 -15.19
N GLN A 50 11.38 -23.33 -14.61
CA GLN A 50 12.39 -22.65 -13.79
C GLN A 50 13.31 -21.78 -14.66
N SER A 51 13.72 -22.29 -15.83
CA SER A 51 14.51 -21.54 -16.80
C SER A 51 13.75 -20.34 -17.34
N ASP A 52 12.47 -20.48 -17.68
CA ASP A 52 11.63 -19.37 -18.13
C ASP A 52 11.46 -18.30 -17.05
N TRP A 53 11.21 -18.72 -15.80
CA TRP A 53 11.14 -17.78 -14.68
C TRP A 53 12.46 -17.03 -14.50
N LEU A 54 13.60 -17.73 -14.60
CA LEU A 54 14.92 -17.13 -14.45
C LEU A 54 15.23 -16.15 -15.58
N ASN A 55 14.85 -16.47 -16.83
CA ASN A 55 14.98 -15.56 -17.96
C ASN A 55 14.17 -14.28 -17.75
N ASN A 56 12.92 -14.39 -17.28
CA ASN A 56 12.12 -13.22 -16.92
C ASN A 56 12.79 -12.36 -15.83
N MET A 57 13.50 -12.97 -14.88
CA MET A 57 14.27 -12.22 -13.86
C MET A 57 15.48 -11.51 -14.47
N PHE A 58 16.14 -12.10 -15.46
CA PHE A 58 17.22 -11.42 -16.18
C PHE A 58 16.69 -10.22 -16.95
N ASP A 59 15.58 -10.37 -17.66
CA ASP A 59 14.95 -9.27 -18.38
C ASP A 59 14.56 -8.13 -17.43
N GLN A 60 13.99 -8.47 -16.26
CA GLN A 60 13.69 -7.48 -15.22
C GLN A 60 14.95 -6.77 -14.69
N ALA A 61 16.03 -7.52 -14.43
CA ALA A 61 17.28 -6.95 -13.96
C ALA A 61 17.93 -6.04 -15.02
N ASP A 62 17.86 -6.41 -16.30
CA ASP A 62 18.36 -5.58 -17.41
C ASP A 62 17.51 -4.33 -17.60
N GLN A 63 16.19 -4.43 -17.49
CA GLN A 63 15.31 -3.25 -17.48
C GLN A 63 15.67 -2.31 -16.32
N LEU A 64 15.85 -2.84 -15.11
CA LEU A 64 16.25 -2.03 -13.94
C LEU A 64 17.63 -1.37 -14.10
N ARG A 65 18.57 -1.99 -14.83
CA ARG A 65 19.86 -1.34 -15.15
C ARG A 65 19.69 -0.12 -16.06
N ILE A 66 18.71 -0.17 -16.96
CA ILE A 66 18.45 0.90 -17.93
C ILE A 66 17.60 2.01 -17.30
N THR A 67 16.48 1.65 -16.67
CA THR A 67 15.49 2.62 -16.16
C THR A 67 15.77 3.05 -14.73
N GLY A 68 16.53 2.24 -13.98
CA GLY A 68 16.73 2.41 -12.55
C GLY A 68 15.56 1.85 -11.71
N PRO A 69 15.67 1.93 -10.38
CA PRO A 69 14.60 1.53 -9.48
C PRO A 69 13.32 2.34 -9.70
N TYR A 70 12.16 1.73 -9.46
CA TYR A 70 10.87 2.42 -9.57
C TYR A 70 10.81 3.63 -8.64
N LYS A 71 10.42 4.78 -9.21
CA LYS A 71 10.29 6.04 -8.49
C LYS A 71 8.90 6.64 -8.77
N PRO A 72 8.01 6.71 -7.77
CA PRO A 72 6.70 7.32 -7.96
C PRO A 72 6.80 8.84 -8.14
N ASP A 73 5.88 9.42 -8.90
CA ASP A 73 5.79 10.87 -9.10
C ASP A 73 5.31 11.63 -7.85
N ASN A 74 5.46 12.95 -7.84
CA ASN A 74 5.14 13.80 -6.69
C ASN A 74 3.65 13.76 -6.29
N GLU A 75 2.75 13.58 -7.26
CA GLU A 75 1.30 13.46 -6.99
C GLU A 75 1.01 12.14 -6.25
N THR A 76 1.58 11.05 -6.75
CA THR A 76 1.53 9.71 -6.16
C THR A 76 2.09 9.73 -4.74
N VAL A 77 3.23 10.39 -4.52
CA VAL A 77 3.80 10.57 -3.18
C VAL A 77 2.82 11.30 -2.25
N SER A 78 2.19 12.37 -2.74
CA SER A 78 1.20 13.12 -1.95
C SER A 78 0.01 12.25 -1.56
N ARG A 79 -0.49 11.44 -2.49
CA ARG A 79 -1.57 10.47 -2.24
C ARG A 79 -1.16 9.37 -1.26
N LEU A 80 0.06 8.84 -1.37
CA LEU A 80 0.59 7.84 -0.43
C LEU A 80 0.69 8.41 0.99
N ARG A 81 1.10 9.67 1.16
CA ARG A 81 1.11 10.33 2.49
C ARG A 81 -0.29 10.40 3.09
N LEU A 82 -1.32 10.68 2.30
CA LEU A 82 -2.72 10.63 2.75
C LEU A 82 -3.14 9.21 3.13
N CYS A 83 -2.76 8.21 2.33
CA CYS A 83 -3.00 6.79 2.66
C CYS A 83 -2.37 6.39 4.00
N MET A 84 -1.14 6.83 4.29
CA MET A 84 -0.47 6.54 5.56
C MET A 84 -1.21 7.16 6.74
N LYS A 85 -1.74 8.39 6.59
CA LYS A 85 -2.62 8.97 7.62
C LYS A 85 -3.87 8.11 7.82
N MET A 86 -4.53 7.70 6.73
CA MET A 86 -5.75 6.88 6.81
C MET A 86 -5.52 5.46 7.35
N ALA A 87 -4.32 4.91 7.19
CA ALA A 87 -3.94 3.59 7.69
C ALA A 87 -4.03 3.50 9.22
N ARG A 88 -3.83 4.62 9.92
CA ARG A 88 -3.93 4.69 11.39
C ARG A 88 -5.32 4.35 11.95
N ALA A 89 -6.37 4.40 11.12
CA ALA A 89 -7.73 4.07 11.55
C ALA A 89 -8.01 2.56 11.67
N TYR A 90 -7.11 1.71 11.15
CA TYR A 90 -7.30 0.26 11.17
C TYR A 90 -6.67 -0.37 12.40
N SER A 91 -7.32 -1.42 12.92
CA SER A 91 -6.84 -2.19 14.06
C SER A 91 -5.81 -3.25 13.65
N ASP A 92 -5.03 -3.73 14.61
CA ASP A 92 -4.06 -4.82 14.40
C ASP A 92 -4.72 -6.08 13.82
N PHE A 93 -5.94 -6.40 14.24
CA PHE A 93 -6.69 -7.53 13.71
C PHE A 93 -6.96 -7.38 12.20
N TRP A 94 -7.25 -6.16 11.74
CA TRP A 94 -7.43 -5.89 10.32
C TRP A 94 -6.13 -6.16 9.54
N TYR A 95 -4.97 -5.75 10.07
CA TYR A 95 -3.67 -6.04 9.46
C TYR A 95 -3.34 -7.53 9.42
N LYS A 96 -3.66 -8.28 10.49
CA LYS A 96 -3.49 -9.75 10.55
C LYS A 96 -4.31 -10.47 9.48
N THR A 97 -5.53 -9.99 9.22
CA THR A 97 -6.42 -10.57 8.18
C THR A 97 -6.09 -10.08 6.76
N HIS A 98 -5.27 -9.03 6.61
CA HIS A 98 -4.87 -8.45 5.32
C HIS A 98 -3.34 -8.36 5.17
N PRO A 99 -2.59 -9.47 5.27
CA PRO A 99 -1.14 -9.46 5.37
C PRO A 99 -0.44 -8.84 4.15
N GLY A 100 -0.97 -9.07 2.94
CA GLY A 100 -0.42 -8.45 1.72
C GLY A 100 -0.55 -6.92 1.72
N THR A 101 -1.63 -6.38 2.28
CA THR A 101 -1.82 -4.94 2.41
C THR A 101 -0.99 -4.38 3.55
N ALA A 102 -0.89 -5.09 4.68
CA ALA A 102 0.00 -4.73 5.79
C ALA A 102 1.46 -4.62 5.32
N LYS A 103 1.94 -5.61 4.56
CA LYS A 103 3.28 -5.61 3.95
C LYS A 103 3.49 -4.38 3.05
N ALA A 104 2.52 -4.08 2.18
CA ALA A 104 2.62 -2.93 1.28
C ALA A 104 2.65 -1.59 2.04
N ILE A 105 1.83 -1.44 3.08
CA ILE A 105 1.80 -0.25 3.93
C ILE A 105 3.14 -0.09 4.67
N ASN A 106 3.70 -1.16 5.23
CA ASN A 106 4.98 -1.11 5.93
C ASN A 106 6.12 -0.70 4.99
N ASN A 107 6.18 -1.29 3.79
CA ASN A 107 7.19 -0.94 2.79
C ASN A 107 7.07 0.52 2.34
N VAL A 108 5.85 1.00 2.06
CA VAL A 108 5.62 2.42 1.70
C VAL A 108 5.96 3.36 2.85
N SER A 109 5.62 2.99 4.09
CA SER A 109 5.96 3.79 5.26
C SER A 109 7.46 3.92 5.44
N LEU A 110 8.19 2.79 5.36
CA LEU A 110 9.65 2.74 5.45
C LEU A 110 10.29 3.62 4.37
N TRP A 111 9.82 3.48 3.13
CA TRP A 111 10.28 4.27 2.00
C TRP A 111 10.04 5.78 2.17
N LEU A 112 8.89 6.19 2.72
CA LEU A 112 8.58 7.60 2.96
C LEU A 112 9.45 8.23 4.07
N THR A 113 10.05 7.41 4.94
CA THR A 113 10.90 7.86 6.04
C THR A 113 12.39 7.71 5.75
N GLU A 114 12.79 6.72 4.96
CA GLU A 114 14.17 6.40 4.65
C GLU A 114 14.47 6.64 3.16
N PRO A 115 15.31 7.63 2.82
CA PRO A 115 15.51 8.06 1.43
C PRO A 115 16.22 7.04 0.54
N ASP A 116 17.00 6.13 1.13
CA ASP A 116 17.82 5.15 0.41
C ASP A 116 17.08 3.82 0.16
N VAL A 117 15.88 3.65 0.71
CA VAL A 117 15.09 2.44 0.48
C VAL A 117 14.50 2.48 -0.92
N VAL A 118 14.56 1.37 -1.63
CA VAL A 118 13.86 1.20 -2.91
C VAL A 118 12.43 0.74 -2.66
N ILE A 119 11.46 1.39 -3.31
CA ILE A 119 10.06 0.97 -3.28
C ILE A 119 9.68 0.24 -4.55
N ASP A 120 8.91 -0.83 -4.40
CA ASP A 120 8.34 -1.53 -5.54
C ASP A 120 6.98 -0.94 -5.96
N GLU A 121 6.75 -0.91 -7.26
CA GLU A 121 5.50 -0.43 -7.85
C GLU A 121 4.27 -1.19 -7.33
N TRP A 122 4.42 -2.49 -7.07
CA TRP A 122 3.33 -3.30 -6.54
C TRP A 122 2.83 -2.79 -5.17
N CYS A 123 3.72 -2.42 -4.25
CA CYS A 123 3.36 -1.88 -2.94
C CYS A 123 2.62 -0.54 -3.09
N VAL A 124 3.14 0.36 -3.94
CA VAL A 124 2.51 1.66 -4.24
C VAL A 124 1.09 1.45 -4.76
N ASN A 125 0.93 0.64 -5.80
CA ASN A 125 -0.36 0.34 -6.42
C ASN A 125 -1.32 -0.38 -5.45
N LYS A 126 -0.82 -1.30 -4.63
CA LYS A 126 -1.61 -2.02 -3.63
C LYS A 126 -2.16 -1.06 -2.57
N VAL A 127 -1.35 -0.13 -2.07
CA VAL A 127 -1.79 0.89 -1.11
C VAL A 127 -2.81 1.81 -1.74
N LEU A 128 -2.53 2.40 -2.91
CA LEU A 128 -3.47 3.29 -3.60
C LEU A 128 -4.80 2.60 -3.87
N ARG A 129 -4.80 1.34 -4.32
CA ARG A 129 -6.03 0.57 -4.57
C ARG A 129 -6.82 0.32 -3.30
N THR A 130 -6.15 0.01 -2.18
CA THR A 130 -6.79 -0.22 -0.88
C THR A 130 -7.55 1.02 -0.41
N PHE A 131 -6.96 2.20 -0.60
CA PHE A 131 -7.54 3.47 -0.13
C PHE A 131 -8.31 4.25 -1.20
N LYS A 132 -8.45 3.70 -2.42
CA LYS A 132 -9.05 4.38 -3.58
C LYS A 132 -10.38 5.06 -3.22
N THR A 133 -11.34 4.32 -2.67
CA THR A 133 -12.66 4.86 -2.32
C THR A 133 -12.59 6.02 -1.32
N LYS A 134 -11.64 5.98 -0.38
CA LYS A 134 -11.44 7.07 0.60
C LYS A 134 -10.76 8.29 -0.04
N LEU A 135 -9.79 8.07 -0.94
CA LEU A 135 -9.15 9.13 -1.70
C LEU A 135 -10.14 9.84 -2.63
N ASP A 136 -10.92 9.08 -3.40
CA ASP A 136 -11.95 9.61 -4.30
C ASP A 136 -12.97 10.43 -3.51
N PHE A 137 -13.35 9.96 -2.32
CA PHE A 137 -14.26 10.67 -1.44
C PHE A 137 -13.65 11.95 -0.84
N LEU A 138 -12.35 11.94 -0.51
CA LEU A 138 -11.64 13.12 -0.03
C LEU A 138 -11.52 14.19 -1.12
N ALA A 139 -11.29 13.78 -2.37
CA ALA A 139 -11.20 14.69 -3.51
C ALA A 139 -12.57 15.30 -3.88
N ALA A 140 -13.65 14.53 -3.74
CA ALA A 140 -15.00 14.96 -4.11
C ALA A 140 -16.04 14.62 -3.02
N PRO A 141 -16.02 15.33 -1.88
CA PRO A 141 -16.99 15.08 -0.82
C PRO A 141 -18.40 15.47 -1.27
N LYS A 142 -19.38 14.60 -0.99
CA LYS A 142 -20.79 14.85 -1.35
C LYS A 142 -21.43 15.99 -0.55
N ALA A 143 -20.99 16.17 0.68
CA ALA A 143 -21.41 17.25 1.56
C ALA A 143 -20.36 18.35 1.56
N LYS A 144 -20.81 19.61 1.66
CA LYS A 144 -19.95 20.79 1.62
C LYS A 144 -20.12 21.61 2.90
N THR A 145 -19.15 22.49 3.16
CA THR A 145 -19.28 23.50 4.21
C THR A 145 -20.61 24.27 4.07
N GLY A 146 -21.33 24.42 5.18
CA GLY A 146 -22.69 24.97 5.25
C GLY A 146 -23.83 23.94 5.13
N ASP A 147 -23.57 22.71 4.66
CA ASP A 147 -24.61 21.66 4.66
C ASP A 147 -24.96 21.24 6.10
N ILE A 148 -26.26 21.03 6.35
CA ILE A 148 -26.74 20.40 7.58
C ILE A 148 -26.81 18.89 7.37
N LEU A 149 -26.14 18.13 8.22
CA LEU A 149 -26.24 16.67 8.23
C LEU A 149 -26.82 16.17 9.56
N LYS A 150 -27.30 14.93 9.52
CA LYS A 150 -27.65 14.17 10.72
C LYS A 150 -26.66 13.04 10.92
N TRP A 151 -26.29 12.80 12.17
CA TRP A 151 -25.50 11.66 12.61
C TRP A 151 -26.27 10.86 13.64
N THR A 152 -26.04 9.55 13.68
CA THR A 152 -26.57 8.70 14.74
C THR A 152 -25.62 8.76 15.94
N ASP A 153 -26.15 9.12 17.11
CA ASP A 153 -25.43 8.94 18.36
C ASP A 153 -25.52 7.48 18.80
N ASN A 154 -24.40 6.76 18.64
CA ASN A 154 -24.31 5.34 18.98
C ASN A 154 -24.14 5.10 20.49
N LEU A 155 -23.87 6.14 21.28
CA LEU A 155 -23.73 6.03 22.74
C LEU A 155 -25.07 6.20 23.45
N ALA A 156 -26.00 6.96 22.86
CA ALA A 156 -27.34 7.14 23.40
C ALA A 156 -28.19 5.86 23.31
N LYS A 157 -28.85 5.50 24.42
CA LYS A 157 -29.91 4.50 24.46
C LYS A 157 -31.20 5.17 24.98
N PRO A 158 -32.27 5.31 24.17
CA PRO A 158 -32.40 4.88 22.78
C PRO A 158 -31.51 5.69 21.82
N LYS A 159 -31.24 5.16 20.62
CA LYS A 159 -30.45 5.85 19.59
C LYS A 159 -31.07 7.21 19.29
N ARG A 160 -30.28 8.27 19.38
CA ARG A 160 -30.68 9.64 19.05
C ARG A 160 -29.97 10.11 17.79
N TYR A 161 -30.58 11.09 17.12
CA TYR A 161 -29.92 11.77 16.01
C TYR A 161 -29.39 13.12 16.50
N VAL A 162 -28.18 13.43 16.06
CA VAL A 162 -27.52 14.70 16.30
C VAL A 162 -27.46 15.43 14.97
N TYR A 163 -27.90 16.68 14.96
CA TYR A 163 -27.82 17.55 13.79
C TYR A 163 -26.64 18.51 13.94
N GLY A 164 -26.09 18.94 12.83
CA GLY A 164 -25.02 19.93 12.85
C GLY A 164 -24.71 20.47 11.47
N ILE A 165 -24.11 21.65 11.47
CA ILE A 165 -23.69 22.37 10.26
C ILE A 165 -22.21 22.09 10.04
N ILE A 166 -21.82 21.70 8.82
CA ILE A 166 -20.41 21.55 8.46
C ILE A 166 -19.76 22.94 8.42
N VAL A 167 -18.69 23.14 9.20
CA VAL A 167 -17.97 24.42 9.27
C VAL A 167 -16.61 24.39 8.56
N HIS A 168 -16.09 23.21 8.25
CA HIS A 168 -14.87 23.06 7.44
C HIS A 168 -14.96 21.87 6.49
N ASP A 169 -14.11 21.91 5.47
CA ASP A 169 -13.95 20.84 4.50
C ASP A 169 -13.53 19.52 5.15
N LEU A 170 -13.75 18.43 4.41
CA LEU A 170 -13.43 17.08 4.87
C LEU A 170 -11.93 16.94 5.10
N THR A 171 -11.53 16.42 6.27
CA THR A 171 -10.13 16.20 6.62
C THR A 171 -9.92 14.79 7.17
N ILE A 172 -8.65 14.40 7.31
CA ILE A 172 -8.26 13.18 8.02
C ILE A 172 -7.75 13.61 9.40
N ASN A 173 -8.37 13.11 10.47
CA ASN A 173 -7.91 13.39 11.84
C ASN A 173 -6.70 12.54 12.23
N ASP A 174 -6.18 12.74 13.45
CA ASP A 174 -4.98 12.05 13.93
C ASP A 174 -5.14 10.53 14.04
N SER A 175 -6.39 10.07 14.27
CA SER A 175 -6.76 8.66 14.26
C SER A 175 -6.93 8.08 12.84
N GLY A 176 -6.65 8.85 11.78
CA GLY A 176 -6.75 8.40 10.40
C GLY A 176 -8.18 8.32 9.84
N LYS A 177 -9.17 8.88 10.55
CA LYS A 177 -10.57 8.85 10.12
C LYS A 177 -10.91 10.09 9.31
N LEU A 178 -11.76 9.91 8.30
CA LEU A 178 -12.34 11.01 7.52
C LEU A 178 -13.43 11.69 8.35
N VAL A 179 -13.21 12.95 8.70
CA VAL A 179 -14.08 13.73 9.58
C VAL A 179 -14.44 15.08 8.97
N PHE A 180 -15.66 15.52 9.23
CA PHE A 180 -16.05 16.91 9.10
C PHE A 180 -15.93 17.59 10.46
N LYS A 181 -15.51 18.86 10.47
CA LYS A 181 -15.73 19.73 11.64
C LYS A 181 -17.15 20.27 11.57
N VAL A 182 -17.91 20.04 12.63
CA VAL A 182 -19.35 20.27 12.66
C VAL A 182 -19.69 21.13 13.87
N LEU A 183 -20.46 22.20 13.66
CA LEU A 183 -21.07 22.97 14.74
C LEU A 183 -22.35 22.27 15.18
N THR A 184 -22.37 21.80 16.42
CA THR A 184 -23.50 21.14 17.09
C THR A 184 -23.57 21.64 18.53
N ASP A 185 -24.75 22.06 18.97
CA ASP A 185 -24.99 22.52 20.35
C ASP A 185 -24.00 23.59 20.83
N GLY A 186 -23.60 24.49 19.92
CA GLY A 186 -22.64 25.57 20.19
C GLY A 186 -21.17 25.16 20.21
N LEU A 187 -20.84 23.88 19.97
CA LEU A 187 -19.48 23.36 19.96
C LEU A 187 -19.07 22.85 18.58
N ILE A 188 -17.81 23.07 18.22
CA ILE A 188 -17.21 22.47 17.00
C ILE A 188 -16.63 21.12 17.38
N VAL A 189 -17.15 20.05 16.78
CA VAL A 189 -16.73 18.68 17.02
C VAL A 189 -16.39 17.96 15.72
N ASP A 190 -15.43 17.04 15.78
CA ASP A 190 -15.13 16.14 14.66
C ASP A 190 -16.17 15.04 14.59
N ARG A 191 -16.85 14.94 13.44
CA ARG A 191 -17.82 13.85 13.18
C ARG A 191 -17.36 12.99 12.01
N ASN A 192 -17.23 11.69 12.28
CA ASN A 192 -16.85 10.68 11.28
C ASN A 192 -17.88 10.63 10.14
N TYR A 193 -17.40 10.71 8.91
CA TYR A 193 -18.27 10.67 7.74
C TYR A 193 -18.86 9.27 7.49
N LEU A 194 -18.04 8.22 7.61
CA LEU A 194 -18.43 6.83 7.27
C LEU A 194 -19.50 6.25 8.23
N GLY A 195 -19.81 6.95 9.33
CA GLY A 195 -20.74 6.52 10.37
C GLY A 195 -22.14 7.13 10.28
N CYS A 196 -22.80 7.11 9.13
CA CYS A 196 -24.22 7.51 8.97
C CYS A 196 -24.54 9.00 8.75
N GLY A 197 -23.67 9.78 8.08
CA GLY A 197 -24.05 11.10 7.57
C GLY A 197 -24.97 10.97 6.35
N ARG A 198 -26.29 10.83 6.54
CA ARG A 198 -27.27 10.98 5.43
C ARG A 198 -27.61 12.45 5.31
N LYS A 199 -27.54 13.03 4.10
CA LYS A 199 -28.09 14.37 3.86
C LYS A 199 -29.55 14.39 4.33
N VAL A 200 -29.87 15.31 5.22
CA VAL A 200 -31.27 15.63 5.51
C VAL A 200 -31.74 16.41 4.28
N LYS A 201 -32.86 16.00 3.64
CA LYS A 201 -33.50 16.88 2.66
C LYS A 201 -33.69 18.23 3.37
N ARG A 202 -33.24 19.33 2.75
CA ARG A 202 -33.50 20.68 3.27
C ARG A 202 -34.98 20.70 3.68
N LEU A 203 -35.24 21.00 4.96
CA LEU A 203 -36.60 21.34 5.36
C LEU A 203 -36.97 22.58 4.52
N PRO A 204 -38.14 22.59 3.87
CA PRO A 204 -38.59 23.72 3.07
C PRO A 204 -38.61 25.01 3.89
#